data_AF-A0A9D7JHT5-F1
#
_entry.id   AF-A0A9D7JHT5-F1
#
_cell.length_a   1.000
_cell.length_b   1.000
_cell.length_c   1.000
_cell.angle_alpha   90.00
_cell.angle_beta   90.00
_cell.angle_gamma   90.00
#
_symmetry.space_group_name_H-M   'P 1'
#
loop_
_entity.id
_entity.type
_entity.pdbx_description
1 polymer ?
#
loop_
_entity_poly.entity_id
_entity_poly.type
_entity_poly.pdbx_seq_one_letter_code
_entity_poly.pdbx_strand_id
1 'polypeptide(L)'
;MKEPAFRLPADAPHGFSGREIDRSRPIRFRLNGRVIPAFAGDTVLSAVLAAGLQIAGRHGEVALALDEQFAPPVALARNAADPRGALPMDRTPAVDRIDLVTLGNRRDLIASHGMLGRARHLLLGPARTLNHRFGEHSPLLAPWRNLPADRDLAADVLVVGGGVAGLSAAVTALAAGRSVILVERSRSLGGALPFFGAVDNEASPEATITGLVAGLPGRGQLTTLLGAEAIRVLKGEVLVHHVELESDQPVGHIIAIRALQVVVATGAFERLPVFPGNRTPGVVGSLAAFQRARRFGVWPGRRVVVNTPHSFAYRLALHARDAGIEVQRLIDTRINPHSRFVDFCKAVGVTLASGLVASHAEPLARNRIGLRVGFAVAIDDIVQDATALETDQLIAAGGWQPELALWTSAGGEVAWDGATTRLLACGSVAGFVLVGAAAGYHSTAAAIASGRAAVLAGMGQPSEPIEDRTIDAAFETPDAETPVAPYRAAAQGAAYLDRGATLLTGRATAQDRSGRSELAAHPVAPDARRCRDRRRGRRTGAARCRQGGGRALHGQRGYRRGRLAGGGHAIRHAAGAALPARSLRPQTAGLRTLGTGWPAVRAGLPRVRAVRRH
;
A
#
# COMPACT_ATOMS: atom_id res chain seq x y z
N MET A 1 -0.70 30.65 13.61
CA MET A 1 -0.60 29.41 14.43
C MET A 1 0.76 28.77 14.13
N LYS A 2 1.48 28.16 15.08
CA LYS A 2 2.69 27.39 14.71
C LYS A 2 2.26 26.18 13.88
N GLU A 3 2.89 25.98 12.72
CA GLU A 3 2.57 24.89 11.82
C GLU A 3 2.85 23.51 12.46
N PRO A 4 2.05 22.45 12.17
CA PRO A 4 2.29 21.12 12.70
C PRO A 4 3.68 20.58 12.32
N ALA A 5 4.32 19.88 13.26
CA ALA A 5 5.76 19.59 13.20
C ALA A 5 6.21 18.72 12.02
N PHE A 6 5.30 17.94 11.42
CA PHE A 6 5.57 17.05 10.28
C PHE A 6 4.80 17.46 9.03
N ARG A 7 4.54 18.76 8.84
CA ARG A 7 4.17 19.28 7.51
C ARG A 7 5.38 19.77 6.74
N LEU A 8 5.37 19.49 5.45
CA LEU A 8 6.24 20.10 4.45
C LEU A 8 5.80 21.56 4.20
N PRO A 9 6.73 22.42 3.75
CA PRO A 9 6.42 23.81 3.42
C PRO A 9 5.26 24.00 2.42
N ALA A 10 4.63 25.18 2.44
CA ALA A 10 3.53 25.50 1.53
C ALA A 10 3.95 25.60 0.05
N ASP A 11 5.24 25.84 -0.20
CA ASP A 11 5.93 25.90 -1.48
C ASP A 11 6.65 24.60 -1.87
N ALA A 12 6.45 23.51 -1.11
CA ALA A 12 7.07 22.22 -1.41
C ALA A 12 6.69 21.72 -2.82
N PRO A 13 7.68 21.35 -3.67
CA PRO A 13 7.48 21.00 -5.08
C PRO A 13 6.72 19.67 -5.25
N HIS A 14 6.47 19.28 -6.50
CA HIS A 14 5.83 18.01 -6.88
C HIS A 14 4.42 17.80 -6.27
N GLY A 15 3.77 18.89 -5.85
CA GLY A 15 2.48 18.89 -5.17
C GLY A 15 2.53 18.45 -3.70
N PHE A 16 3.73 18.37 -3.09
CA PHE A 16 3.93 17.93 -1.71
C PHE A 16 3.57 18.98 -0.66
N SER A 17 3.06 20.15 -1.07
CA SER A 17 2.47 21.15 -0.17
C SER A 17 1.12 20.71 0.43
N GLY A 18 0.49 19.65 -0.10
CA GLY A 18 -0.78 19.09 0.37
C GLY A 18 -1.99 19.66 -0.38
N ARG A 19 -2.38 19.01 -1.48
CA ARG A 19 -3.44 19.49 -2.38
C ARG A 19 -4.87 19.40 -1.83
N GLU A 20 -5.10 18.63 -0.77
CA GLU A 20 -6.43 18.40 -0.17
C GLU A 20 -6.66 19.21 1.11
N ILE A 21 -5.73 20.11 1.47
CA ILE A 21 -5.83 21.00 2.63
C ILE A 21 -5.91 22.48 2.24
N ASP A 22 -6.69 23.24 2.97
CA ASP A 22 -6.71 24.70 2.90
C ASP A 22 -5.86 25.29 4.02
N ARG A 23 -4.62 25.65 3.65
CA ARG A 23 -3.63 26.28 4.56
C ARG A 23 -4.06 27.66 5.07
N SER A 24 -5.02 28.32 4.43
CA SER A 24 -5.58 29.60 4.89
C SER A 24 -6.61 29.43 6.02
N ARG A 25 -7.17 28.21 6.19
CA ARG A 25 -8.20 27.87 7.18
C ARG A 25 -7.66 26.89 8.24
N PRO A 26 -6.81 27.35 9.19
CA PRO A 26 -6.35 26.52 10.29
C PRO A 26 -7.48 26.27 11.29
N ILE A 27 -7.61 25.01 11.73
CA ILE A 27 -8.63 24.53 12.67
C ILE A 27 -7.98 23.77 13.82
N ARG A 28 -8.73 23.51 14.90
CA ARG A 28 -8.28 22.67 16.02
C ARG A 28 -9.40 21.77 16.51
N PHE A 29 -9.10 20.49 16.66
CA PHE A 29 -10.01 19.52 17.30
C PHE A 29 -9.36 18.88 18.53
N ARG A 30 -10.14 18.12 19.29
CA ARG A 30 -9.64 17.30 20.39
C ARG A 30 -9.69 15.83 19.99
N LEU A 31 -8.59 15.12 20.24
CA LEU A 31 -8.54 13.66 20.16
C LEU A 31 -8.01 13.11 21.48
N ASN A 32 -8.80 12.27 22.15
CA ASN A 32 -8.45 11.74 23.48
C ASN A 32 -8.12 12.86 24.49
N GLY A 33 -8.82 13.99 24.34
CA GLY A 33 -8.63 15.23 25.09
C GLY A 33 -7.34 16.03 24.78
N ARG A 34 -6.47 15.54 23.89
CA ARG A 34 -5.34 16.32 23.34
C ARG A 34 -5.83 17.23 22.23
N VAL A 35 -5.47 18.52 22.27
CA VAL A 35 -5.72 19.45 21.17
C VAL A 35 -4.78 19.13 20.00
N ILE A 36 -5.37 18.91 18.82
CA ILE A 36 -4.67 18.62 17.56
C ILE A 36 -4.82 19.82 16.61
N PRO A 37 -3.72 20.49 16.19
CA PRO A 37 -3.76 21.51 15.15
C PRO A 37 -3.89 20.88 13.76
N ALA A 38 -4.75 21.46 12.93
CA ALA A 38 -5.11 20.97 11.61
C ALA A 38 -5.41 22.13 10.65
N PHE A 39 -5.68 21.80 9.39
CA PHE A 39 -6.23 22.67 8.36
C PHE A 39 -7.55 22.09 7.86
N ALA A 40 -8.47 22.93 7.39
CA ALA A 40 -9.67 22.45 6.71
C ALA A 40 -9.26 21.54 5.53
N GLY A 41 -9.96 20.42 5.36
CA GLY A 41 -9.63 19.41 4.35
C GLY A 41 -8.80 18.22 4.87
N ASP A 42 -8.07 18.38 5.98
CA ASP A 42 -7.43 17.24 6.67
C ASP A 42 -8.47 16.16 7.01
N THR A 43 -7.99 14.92 7.08
CA THR A 43 -8.63 13.83 7.83
C THR A 43 -8.03 13.73 9.23
N VAL A 44 -8.75 13.12 10.18
CA VAL A 44 -8.30 12.95 11.57
C VAL A 44 -6.92 12.28 11.62
N LEU A 45 -6.66 11.26 10.79
CA LEU A 45 -5.35 10.62 10.68
C LEU A 45 -4.27 11.59 10.20
N SER A 46 -4.53 12.31 9.10
CA SER A 46 -3.53 13.21 8.50
C SER A 46 -3.10 14.31 9.48
N ALA A 47 -4.05 14.93 10.20
CA ALA A 47 -3.76 15.93 11.22
C ALA A 47 -3.01 15.35 12.44
N VAL A 48 -3.33 14.13 12.86
CA VAL A 48 -2.67 13.43 13.97
C VAL A 48 -1.22 13.08 13.62
N LEU A 49 -0.97 12.62 12.39
CA LEU A 49 0.37 12.39 11.86
C LEU A 49 1.15 13.72 11.74
N ALA A 50 0.53 14.77 11.18
CA ALA A 50 1.11 16.12 11.08
C ALA A 50 1.51 16.70 12.45
N ALA A 51 0.69 16.44 13.49
CA ALA A 51 0.93 16.84 14.88
C ALA A 51 1.94 15.95 15.63
N GLY A 52 2.58 14.99 14.95
CA GLY A 52 3.69 14.20 15.49
C GLY A 52 3.30 12.98 16.32
N LEU A 53 2.06 12.48 16.20
CA LEU A 53 1.70 11.17 16.74
C LEU A 53 1.99 10.11 15.68
N GLN A 54 2.95 9.22 15.95
CA GLN A 54 3.44 8.21 14.99
C GLN A 54 3.17 6.77 15.45
N ILE A 55 2.56 6.59 16.63
CA ILE A 55 2.44 5.28 17.30
C ILE A 55 0.97 5.00 17.62
N ALA A 56 0.35 4.04 16.94
CA ALA A 56 -1.02 3.62 17.23
C ALA A 56 -1.12 3.04 18.66
N GLY A 57 -0.17 2.19 19.04
CA GLY A 57 -0.17 1.51 20.33
C GLY A 57 0.94 0.48 20.44
N ARG A 58 0.70 -0.60 21.18
CA ARG A 58 1.63 -1.72 21.35
C ARG A 58 0.94 -3.07 21.17
N HIS A 59 1.63 -4.01 20.52
CA HIS A 59 1.31 -5.43 20.56
C HIS A 59 2.38 -6.14 21.42
N GLY A 60 1.96 -6.68 22.57
CA GLY A 60 2.89 -7.06 23.63
C GLY A 60 3.72 -5.84 24.07
N GLU A 61 5.05 -5.94 23.90
CA GLU A 61 5.98 -4.84 24.13
C GLU A 61 6.42 -4.11 22.84
N VAL A 62 6.08 -4.62 21.65
CA VAL A 62 6.41 -3.99 20.35
C VAL A 62 5.52 -2.77 20.14
N ALA A 63 6.12 -1.61 19.87
CA ALA A 63 5.38 -0.42 19.45
C ALA A 63 5.00 -0.52 17.97
N LEU A 64 3.75 -0.16 17.65
CA LEU A 64 3.23 -0.22 16.28
C LEU A 64 3.03 1.19 15.71
N ALA A 65 3.48 1.38 14.47
CA ALA A 65 3.29 2.59 13.69
C ALA A 65 1.81 2.94 13.56
N LEU A 66 1.50 4.24 13.51
CA LEU A 66 0.22 4.74 13.08
C LEU A 66 0.23 4.93 11.55
N ASP A 67 -0.66 4.23 10.85
CA ASP A 67 -0.82 4.34 9.40
C ASP A 67 -2.29 4.19 8.94
N GLU A 68 -2.51 4.33 7.64
CA GLU A 68 -3.82 4.30 6.98
C GLU A 68 -4.54 2.95 7.10
N GLN A 69 -3.79 1.86 7.32
CA GLN A 69 -4.34 0.50 7.42
C GLN A 69 -4.44 0.02 8.87
N PHE A 70 -3.93 0.80 9.82
CA PHE A 70 -3.83 0.48 11.24
C PHE A 70 -4.01 1.68 12.17
N ALA A 71 -4.89 2.59 11.77
CA ALA A 71 -5.43 3.60 12.66
C ALA A 71 -6.57 2.99 13.50
N PRO A 72 -6.57 3.16 14.84
CA PRO A 72 -7.74 2.81 15.64
C PRO A 72 -8.92 3.72 15.23
N PRO A 73 -10.15 3.21 15.08
CA PRO A 73 -11.27 4.07 14.70
C PRO A 73 -11.58 5.09 15.78
N VAL A 74 -12.27 6.15 15.39
CA VAL A 74 -12.66 7.27 16.25
C VAL A 74 -14.18 7.40 16.31
N ALA A 75 -14.68 7.94 17.41
CA ALA A 75 -16.07 8.38 17.53
C ALA A 75 -16.11 9.79 18.12
N LEU A 76 -17.23 10.49 17.92
CA LEU A 76 -17.62 11.64 18.73
C LEU A 76 -17.58 11.26 20.22
N ALA A 77 -16.97 12.07 21.07
CA ALA A 77 -16.81 11.76 22.50
C ALA A 77 -18.15 11.42 23.20
N ARG A 78 -19.23 12.11 22.82
CA ARG A 78 -20.61 11.85 23.29
C ARG A 78 -21.22 10.52 22.82
N ASN A 79 -20.77 9.97 21.69
CA ASN A 79 -21.32 8.77 21.06
C ASN A 79 -20.36 7.57 21.15
N ALA A 80 -19.32 7.65 22.00
CA ALA A 80 -18.23 6.68 22.06
C ALA A 80 -18.64 5.25 22.43
N ALA A 81 -19.84 5.07 23.00
CA ALA A 81 -20.41 3.78 23.36
C ALA A 81 -21.29 3.16 22.25
N ASP A 82 -21.70 3.93 21.22
CA ASP A 82 -22.50 3.41 20.11
C ASP A 82 -21.57 2.91 18.99
N PRO A 83 -21.62 1.61 18.61
CA PRO A 83 -20.85 1.08 17.48
C PRO A 83 -21.09 1.78 16.14
N ARG A 84 -22.26 2.41 15.95
CA ARG A 84 -22.60 3.23 14.76
C ARG A 84 -21.87 4.56 14.74
N GLY A 85 -21.39 5.04 15.89
CA GLY A 85 -20.55 6.23 15.99
C GLY A 85 -19.09 5.99 15.60
N ALA A 86 -18.70 4.76 15.25
CA ALA A 86 -17.32 4.40 14.90
C ALA A 86 -16.99 4.79 13.45
N LEU A 87 -15.91 5.57 13.28
CA LEU A 87 -15.47 6.11 12.00
C LEU A 87 -13.96 5.86 11.77
N PRO A 88 -13.54 5.59 10.51
CA PRO A 88 -12.13 5.42 10.15
C PRO A 88 -11.37 6.76 10.17
N MET A 89 -10.25 6.85 10.90
CA MET A 89 -9.48 8.10 11.04
C MET A 89 -8.98 8.65 9.69
N ASP A 90 -8.68 7.79 8.72
CA ASP A 90 -8.13 8.15 7.41
C ASP A 90 -9.17 8.77 6.47
N ARG A 91 -10.47 8.59 6.72
CA ARG A 91 -11.58 9.19 5.96
C ARG A 91 -12.39 10.24 6.73
N THR A 92 -12.40 10.15 8.07
CA THR A 92 -13.09 11.10 8.95
C THR A 92 -12.50 12.51 8.76
N PRO A 93 -13.28 13.54 8.36
CA PRO A 93 -12.81 14.91 8.30
C PRO A 93 -12.36 15.42 9.68
N ALA A 94 -11.25 16.17 9.71
CA ALA A 94 -10.97 17.05 10.83
C ALA A 94 -11.89 18.28 10.74
N VAL A 95 -12.65 18.57 11.79
CA VAL A 95 -13.57 19.71 11.89
C VAL A 95 -13.15 20.60 13.06
N ASP A 96 -13.38 21.92 13.01
CA ASP A 96 -13.04 22.79 14.14
C ASP A 96 -13.87 22.43 15.38
N ARG A 97 -13.22 22.45 16.56
CA ARG A 97 -13.81 22.27 17.91
C ARG A 97 -14.48 20.92 18.19
N ILE A 98 -14.50 19.98 17.26
CA ILE A 98 -15.01 18.62 17.53
C ILE A 98 -14.16 17.91 18.60
N ASP A 99 -14.79 17.12 19.48
CA ASP A 99 -14.09 16.25 20.44
C ASP A 99 -14.32 14.79 20.06
N LEU A 100 -13.21 14.10 19.80
CA LEU A 100 -13.15 12.73 19.31
C LEU A 100 -12.40 11.84 20.29
N VAL A 101 -12.77 10.56 20.32
CA VAL A 101 -12.09 9.53 21.07
C VAL A 101 -11.79 8.33 20.20
N THR A 102 -10.56 7.81 20.26
CA THR A 102 -10.21 6.52 19.62
C THR A 102 -10.85 5.36 20.37
N LEU A 103 -11.56 4.49 19.66
CA LEU A 103 -12.20 3.28 20.17
C LEU A 103 -11.19 2.11 20.26
N GLY A 104 -11.49 1.12 21.11
CA GLY A 104 -10.63 -0.04 21.35
C GLY A 104 -9.88 -0.01 22.69
N ASN A 105 -9.05 -1.03 22.93
CA ASN A 105 -8.42 -1.29 24.22
C ASN A 105 -7.28 -0.30 24.53
N ARG A 106 -7.60 0.76 25.27
CA ARG A 106 -6.60 1.62 25.92
C ARG A 106 -6.12 1.01 27.22
N ARG A 107 -4.88 1.32 27.62
CA ARG A 107 -4.53 1.35 29.05
C ARG A 107 -4.68 2.76 29.55
N ASP A 108 -5.68 3.00 30.39
CA ASP A 108 -5.73 4.20 31.21
C ASP A 108 -5.14 3.97 32.61
N LEU A 109 -4.63 5.07 33.17
CA LEU A 109 -4.44 5.35 34.62
C LEU A 109 -3.65 6.65 34.84
N ILE A 110 -2.83 7.11 33.87
CA ILE A 110 -1.97 8.32 34.00
C ILE A 110 -2.01 9.20 32.73
N ALA A 111 -2.96 9.00 31.80
CA ALA A 111 -2.97 9.72 30.53
C ALA A 111 -3.64 11.12 30.60
N SER A 112 -2.84 12.13 30.23
CA SER A 112 -3.20 13.47 29.71
C SER A 112 -3.96 14.52 30.54
N HIS A 113 -4.74 14.21 31.58
CA HIS A 113 -5.58 15.25 32.23
C HIS A 113 -5.17 15.69 33.65
N GLY A 114 -4.52 14.82 34.43
CA GLY A 114 -4.05 15.13 35.78
C GLY A 114 -2.72 15.91 35.84
N MET A 115 -2.39 16.44 37.03
CA MET A 115 -1.12 17.15 37.30
C MET A 115 0.11 16.32 36.87
N LEU A 116 0.09 15.01 37.14
CA LEU A 116 1.14 14.07 36.73
C LEU A 116 1.34 13.99 35.21
N GLY A 117 0.25 14.09 34.44
CA GLY A 117 0.29 14.10 32.97
C GLY A 117 0.90 15.38 32.41
N ARG A 118 0.58 16.54 33.03
CA ARG A 118 1.19 17.84 32.69
C ARG A 118 2.68 17.88 33.06
N ALA A 119 3.04 17.41 34.25
CA ALA A 119 4.43 17.27 34.68
C ALA A 119 5.23 16.37 33.73
N ARG A 120 4.65 15.23 33.31
CA ARG A 120 5.31 14.34 32.34
C ARG A 120 5.47 14.99 30.96
N HIS A 121 4.51 15.79 30.50
CA HIS A 121 4.65 16.56 29.26
C HIS A 121 5.75 17.63 29.36
N LEU A 122 5.87 18.29 30.52
CA LEU A 122 6.91 19.30 30.76
C LEU A 122 8.33 18.67 30.83
N LEU A 123 8.45 17.49 31.42
CA LEU A 123 9.73 16.79 31.62
C LEU A 123 10.18 15.92 30.43
N LEU A 124 9.24 15.31 29.69
CA LEU A 124 9.53 14.29 28.64
C LEU A 124 8.89 14.61 27.28
N GLY A 125 8.20 15.76 27.15
CA GLY A 125 7.52 16.17 25.93
C GLY A 125 6.17 15.44 25.68
N PRO A 126 5.47 15.81 24.60
CA PRO A 126 4.20 15.18 24.23
C PRO A 126 4.41 13.72 23.81
N ALA A 127 3.60 12.82 24.38
CA ALA A 127 3.57 11.43 23.97
C ALA A 127 3.18 11.32 22.47
N ARG A 128 4.02 10.65 21.67
CA ARG A 128 3.78 10.44 20.22
C ARG A 128 2.82 9.28 19.91
N THR A 129 1.98 8.91 20.89
CA THR A 129 1.19 7.66 20.84
C THR A 129 -0.27 7.87 21.23
N LEU A 130 -1.15 7.07 20.62
CA LEU A 130 -2.57 6.96 20.98
C LEU A 130 -2.81 6.00 22.18
N ASN A 131 -1.77 5.32 22.67
CA ASN A 131 -1.77 4.43 23.86
C ASN A 131 -2.68 3.19 23.79
N HIS A 132 -2.97 2.65 22.60
CA HIS A 132 -3.66 1.37 22.47
C HIS A 132 -2.81 0.17 22.89
N ARG A 133 -3.48 -0.90 23.32
CA ARG A 133 -2.91 -2.25 23.41
C ARG A 133 -3.67 -3.21 22.50
N PHE A 134 -2.92 -3.79 21.58
CA PHE A 134 -3.39 -4.77 20.61
C PHE A 134 -2.96 -6.19 21.05
N GLY A 135 -3.75 -7.20 20.69
CA GLY A 135 -3.59 -8.60 21.08
C GLY A 135 -4.84 -9.42 20.72
N GLU A 136 -4.94 -10.64 21.26
CA GLU A 136 -5.90 -11.70 20.86
C GLU A 136 -7.38 -11.27 20.73
N HIS A 137 -7.81 -10.22 21.43
CA HIS A 137 -9.16 -9.68 21.37
C HIS A 137 -9.16 -8.19 20.97
N SER A 138 -8.71 -7.89 19.75
CA SER A 138 -8.75 -6.55 19.15
C SER A 138 -9.70 -6.43 17.92
N PRO A 139 -10.95 -6.94 17.96
CA PRO A 139 -11.84 -7.02 16.78
C PRO A 139 -12.41 -5.67 16.31
N LEU A 140 -12.10 -4.55 16.99
CA LEU A 140 -12.78 -3.27 16.83
C LEU A 140 -12.12 -2.29 15.84
N LEU A 141 -11.27 -2.75 14.91
CA LEU A 141 -10.61 -1.83 13.96
C LEU A 141 -11.51 -1.36 12.80
N ALA A 142 -12.61 -2.07 12.48
CA ALA A 142 -13.59 -1.63 11.48
C ALA A 142 -15.04 -2.05 11.82
N PRO A 143 -15.66 -1.54 12.91
CA PRO A 143 -17.00 -1.98 13.36
C PRO A 143 -18.10 -1.81 12.31
N TRP A 144 -18.01 -0.76 11.48
CA TRP A 144 -18.93 -0.48 10.37
C TRP A 144 -19.07 -1.63 9.37
N ARG A 145 -18.09 -2.52 9.24
CA ARG A 145 -18.17 -3.67 8.33
C ARG A 145 -19.30 -4.66 8.67
N ASN A 146 -19.80 -4.63 9.91
CA ASN A 146 -20.85 -5.52 10.39
C ASN A 146 -22.20 -4.82 10.63
N LEU A 147 -22.29 -3.51 10.43
CA LEU A 147 -23.54 -2.77 10.58
C LEU A 147 -24.54 -3.13 9.45
N PRO A 148 -25.85 -3.03 9.69
CA PRO A 148 -26.87 -3.11 8.64
C PRO A 148 -26.84 -1.86 7.76
N ALA A 149 -27.45 -1.92 6.57
CA ALA A 149 -27.66 -0.75 5.75
C ALA A 149 -28.69 0.22 6.37
N ASP A 150 -28.46 1.51 6.18
CA ASP A 150 -29.34 2.62 6.58
C ASP A 150 -29.84 3.45 5.38
N ARG A 151 -29.25 3.22 4.19
CA ARG A 151 -29.61 3.84 2.91
C ARG A 151 -29.54 2.80 1.79
N ASP A 152 -30.41 2.93 0.81
CA ASP A 152 -30.42 2.11 -0.41
C ASP A 152 -30.21 2.99 -1.65
N LEU A 153 -29.38 2.54 -2.59
CA LEU A 153 -29.19 3.16 -3.90
C LEU A 153 -29.21 2.11 -5.02
N ALA A 154 -29.58 2.54 -6.23
CA ALA A 154 -29.53 1.70 -7.42
C ALA A 154 -29.00 2.48 -8.64
N ALA A 155 -28.32 1.77 -9.53
CA ALA A 155 -27.86 2.27 -10.83
C ALA A 155 -27.73 1.11 -11.84
N ASP A 156 -27.56 1.41 -13.13
CA ASP A 156 -27.18 0.39 -14.12
C ASP A 156 -25.76 -0.13 -13.81
N VAL A 157 -24.82 0.78 -13.56
CA VAL A 157 -23.40 0.47 -13.35
C VAL A 157 -22.91 1.06 -12.02
N LEU A 158 -22.38 0.21 -11.15
CA LEU A 158 -21.61 0.62 -9.98
C LEU A 158 -20.11 0.52 -10.31
N VAL A 159 -19.38 1.62 -10.19
CA VAL A 159 -17.92 1.66 -10.33
C VAL A 159 -17.29 1.84 -8.95
N VAL A 160 -16.45 0.90 -8.55
CA VAL A 160 -15.72 0.94 -7.27
C VAL A 160 -14.26 1.26 -7.52
N GLY A 161 -13.86 2.51 -7.25
CA GLY A 161 -12.51 3.05 -7.44
C GLY A 161 -12.49 4.18 -8.47
N GLY A 162 -12.08 5.38 -8.04
CA GLY A 162 -11.92 6.59 -8.85
C GLY A 162 -10.56 6.74 -9.51
N GLY A 163 -9.81 5.63 -9.69
CA GLY A 163 -8.60 5.59 -10.51
C GLY A 163 -8.91 5.62 -12.02
N VAL A 164 -7.89 5.70 -12.88
CA VAL A 164 -8.10 5.87 -14.33
C VAL A 164 -8.94 4.76 -14.98
N ALA A 165 -8.85 3.52 -14.50
CA ALA A 165 -9.70 2.42 -14.97
C ALA A 165 -11.18 2.63 -14.64
N GLY A 166 -11.49 3.02 -13.40
CA GLY A 166 -12.87 3.29 -12.99
C GLY A 166 -13.42 4.58 -13.58
N LEU A 167 -12.60 5.62 -13.73
CA LEU A 167 -12.99 6.82 -14.47
C LEU A 167 -13.33 6.49 -15.93
N SER A 168 -12.51 5.70 -16.62
CA SER A 168 -12.79 5.24 -17.99
C SER A 168 -14.09 4.43 -18.08
N ALA A 169 -14.33 3.53 -17.13
CA ALA A 169 -15.58 2.78 -17.03
C ALA A 169 -16.79 3.71 -16.83
N ALA A 170 -16.72 4.65 -15.86
CA ALA A 170 -17.79 5.60 -15.58
C ALA A 170 -18.11 6.50 -16.79
N VAL A 171 -17.09 7.04 -17.47
CA VAL A 171 -17.26 7.81 -18.71
C VAL A 171 -17.91 6.96 -19.80
N THR A 172 -17.47 5.72 -19.99
CA THR A 172 -18.00 4.81 -21.00
C THR A 172 -19.48 4.47 -20.74
N ALA A 173 -19.85 4.22 -19.48
CA ALA A 173 -21.22 3.92 -19.08
C ALA A 173 -22.15 5.14 -19.27
N LEU A 174 -21.71 6.34 -18.85
CA LEU A 174 -22.46 7.58 -19.05
C LEU A 174 -22.63 7.92 -20.54
N ALA A 175 -21.60 7.70 -21.37
CA ALA A 175 -21.68 7.90 -22.81
C ALA A 175 -22.68 6.93 -23.48
N ALA A 176 -22.85 5.74 -22.92
CA ALA A 176 -23.87 4.77 -23.33
C ALA A 176 -25.26 5.02 -22.71
N GLY A 177 -25.46 6.15 -22.00
CA GLY A 177 -26.74 6.54 -21.40
C GLY A 177 -27.15 5.72 -20.18
N ARG A 178 -26.17 5.13 -19.48
CA ARG A 178 -26.38 4.35 -18.25
C ARG A 178 -26.28 5.23 -17.01
N SER A 179 -27.12 4.95 -16.02
CA SER A 179 -26.95 5.48 -14.66
C SER A 179 -25.72 4.86 -13.99
N VAL A 180 -24.94 5.70 -13.32
CA VAL A 180 -23.66 5.33 -12.70
C VAL A 180 -23.61 5.80 -11.24
N ILE A 181 -23.21 4.90 -10.34
CA ILE A 181 -22.69 5.28 -9.03
C ILE A 181 -21.18 5.04 -9.02
N LEU A 182 -20.39 6.08 -8.74
CA LEU A 182 -18.93 6.00 -8.59
C LEU A 182 -18.55 6.12 -7.12
N VAL A 183 -17.90 5.10 -6.56
CA VAL A 183 -17.44 5.02 -5.16
C VAL A 183 -15.92 5.19 -5.11
N GLU A 184 -15.42 6.19 -4.37
CA GLU A 184 -13.98 6.40 -4.15
C GLU A 184 -13.68 6.65 -2.67
N ARG A 185 -12.67 5.94 -2.15
CA ARG A 185 -12.25 5.98 -0.75
C ARG A 185 -11.59 7.31 -0.35
N SER A 186 -10.94 7.96 -1.31
CA SER A 186 -10.35 9.30 -1.22
C SER A 186 -11.40 10.40 -1.41
N ARG A 187 -11.01 11.65 -1.11
CA ARG A 187 -11.76 12.87 -1.49
C ARG A 187 -11.39 13.40 -2.87
N SER A 188 -10.58 12.65 -3.61
CA SER A 188 -10.01 13.07 -4.89
C SER A 188 -10.03 11.93 -5.89
N LEU A 189 -10.48 12.21 -7.11
CA LEU A 189 -10.37 11.27 -8.24
C LEU A 189 -8.93 11.22 -8.79
N GLY A 190 -8.69 10.22 -9.65
CA GLY A 190 -7.42 9.97 -10.35
C GLY A 190 -6.54 8.88 -9.72
N GLY A 191 -6.88 8.37 -8.54
CA GLY A 191 -6.19 7.26 -7.88
C GLY A 191 -4.69 7.49 -7.70
N ALA A 192 -3.90 6.44 -7.98
CA ALA A 192 -2.45 6.43 -7.77
C ALA A 192 -1.61 6.82 -9.00
N LEU A 193 -2.21 7.15 -10.16
CA LEU A 193 -1.46 7.47 -11.39
C LEU A 193 -0.32 8.51 -11.18
N PRO A 194 -0.49 9.58 -10.38
CA PRO A 194 0.58 10.55 -10.17
C PRO A 194 1.82 10.01 -9.44
N PHE A 195 1.71 8.89 -8.71
CA PHE A 195 2.85 8.18 -8.12
C PHE A 195 3.67 7.43 -9.17
N PHE A 196 3.00 6.71 -10.06
CA PHE A 196 3.64 5.98 -11.17
C PHE A 196 4.26 6.95 -12.19
N GLY A 197 3.53 8.01 -12.54
CA GLY A 197 3.99 9.04 -13.47
C GLY A 197 3.54 8.78 -14.90
N ALA A 198 4.26 9.37 -15.86
CA ALA A 198 4.08 9.14 -17.29
C ALA A 198 5.31 8.41 -17.86
N VAL A 199 5.09 7.57 -18.86
CA VAL A 199 6.13 6.90 -19.65
C VAL A 199 6.25 7.59 -21.01
N ASP A 200 7.48 7.86 -21.43
CA ASP A 200 7.84 8.46 -22.72
C ASP A 200 6.96 9.66 -23.15
N ASN A 201 6.12 9.46 -24.18
CA ASN A 201 5.25 10.49 -24.77
C ASN A 201 3.81 10.45 -24.21
N GLU A 202 3.55 9.72 -23.11
CA GLU A 202 2.25 9.75 -22.43
C GLU A 202 1.91 11.16 -21.93
N ALA A 203 0.61 11.50 -21.95
CA ALA A 203 0.13 12.71 -21.30
C ALA A 203 0.39 12.66 -19.78
N SER A 204 0.75 13.80 -19.19
CA SER A 204 0.99 13.89 -17.73
C SER A 204 -0.16 13.28 -16.91
N PRO A 205 0.11 12.71 -15.72
CA PRO A 205 -0.92 12.19 -14.84
C PRO A 205 -2.09 13.15 -14.63
N GLU A 206 -1.78 14.43 -14.39
CA GLU A 206 -2.74 15.51 -14.22
C GLU A 206 -3.60 15.74 -15.46
N ALA A 207 -3.02 15.76 -16.67
CA ALA A 207 -3.77 15.90 -17.91
C ALA A 207 -4.68 14.70 -18.18
N THR A 208 -4.17 13.47 -17.99
CA THR A 208 -4.93 12.22 -18.14
C THR A 208 -6.13 12.16 -17.18
N ILE A 209 -5.92 12.50 -15.91
CA ILE A 209 -7.00 12.57 -14.91
C ILE A 209 -8.01 13.66 -15.30
N THR A 210 -7.55 14.84 -15.71
CA THR A 210 -8.42 15.96 -16.08
C THR A 210 -9.30 15.61 -17.29
N GLY A 211 -8.73 14.99 -18.32
CA GLY A 211 -9.48 14.54 -19.50
C GLY A 211 -10.56 13.50 -19.17
N LEU A 212 -10.24 12.53 -18.31
CA LEU A 212 -11.22 11.53 -17.86
C LEU A 212 -12.31 12.15 -16.98
N VAL A 213 -11.97 13.05 -16.05
CA VAL A 213 -12.95 13.74 -15.20
C VAL A 213 -13.85 14.67 -16.01
N ALA A 214 -13.31 15.33 -17.05
CA ALA A 214 -14.09 16.14 -17.99
C ALA A 214 -15.11 15.32 -18.81
N GLY A 215 -14.95 14.00 -18.89
CA GLY A 215 -15.92 13.07 -19.51
C GLY A 215 -17.08 12.66 -18.60
N LEU A 216 -17.10 13.04 -17.32
CA LEU A 216 -18.16 12.68 -16.36
C LEU A 216 -19.47 13.52 -16.34
N PRO A 217 -19.64 14.69 -17.02
CA PRO A 217 -20.81 15.55 -16.77
C PRO A 217 -22.11 15.01 -17.41
N GLY A 218 -22.82 14.16 -16.67
CA GLY A 218 -23.83 14.71 -15.77
C GLY A 218 -25.23 15.04 -16.30
N ARG A 219 -25.85 14.19 -17.14
CA ARG A 219 -27.30 14.27 -17.46
C ARG A 219 -28.22 13.82 -16.30
N GLY A 220 -27.87 14.14 -15.04
CA GLY A 220 -28.52 13.59 -13.83
C GLY A 220 -28.27 12.09 -13.59
N GLN A 221 -27.43 11.44 -14.40
CA GLN A 221 -27.20 9.99 -14.39
C GLN A 221 -25.99 9.56 -13.54
N LEU A 222 -25.18 10.49 -13.02
CA LEU A 222 -24.00 10.19 -12.20
C LEU A 222 -24.22 10.57 -10.74
N THR A 223 -24.07 9.62 -9.83
CA THR A 223 -23.85 9.85 -8.40
C THR A 223 -22.41 9.54 -8.06
N THR A 224 -21.70 10.45 -7.36
CA THR A 224 -20.32 10.22 -6.92
C THR A 224 -20.24 10.26 -5.39
N LEU A 225 -19.75 9.18 -4.80
CA LEU A 225 -19.57 9.00 -3.36
C LEU A 225 -18.07 9.04 -3.04
N LEU A 226 -17.59 10.19 -2.56
CA LEU A 226 -16.19 10.43 -2.18
C LEU A 226 -16.00 10.21 -0.67
N GLY A 227 -14.84 9.72 -0.24
CA GLY A 227 -14.66 9.30 1.14
C GLY A 227 -15.42 8.01 1.48
N ALA A 228 -15.81 7.24 0.47
CA ALA A 228 -16.67 6.06 0.56
C ALA A 228 -15.89 4.76 0.25
N GLU A 229 -16.06 3.72 1.06
CA GLU A 229 -15.38 2.43 0.90
C GLU A 229 -16.41 1.33 0.66
N ALA A 230 -16.33 0.63 -0.48
CA ALA A 230 -17.04 -0.63 -0.66
C ALA A 230 -16.43 -1.68 0.29
N ILE A 231 -17.21 -2.16 1.26
CA ILE A 231 -16.73 -2.94 2.40
C ILE A 231 -16.99 -4.45 2.28
N ARG A 232 -18.07 -4.86 1.61
CA ARG A 232 -18.44 -6.25 1.34
C ARG A 232 -19.55 -6.33 0.28
N VAL A 233 -19.73 -7.52 -0.29
CA VAL A 233 -20.93 -7.90 -1.05
C VAL A 233 -21.84 -8.74 -0.16
N LEU A 234 -23.14 -8.51 -0.20
CA LEU A 234 -24.15 -9.27 0.54
C LEU A 234 -25.41 -9.40 -0.31
N LYS A 235 -25.89 -10.62 -0.57
CA LYS A 235 -27.10 -10.90 -1.37
C LYS A 235 -27.13 -10.24 -2.76
N GLY A 236 -25.95 -10.04 -3.38
CA GLY A 236 -25.80 -9.37 -4.69
C GLY A 236 -25.72 -7.84 -4.62
N GLU A 237 -25.82 -7.25 -3.44
CA GLU A 237 -25.66 -5.81 -3.21
C GLU A 237 -24.25 -5.52 -2.70
N VAL A 238 -23.65 -4.41 -3.14
CA VAL A 238 -22.39 -3.90 -2.58
C VAL A 238 -22.72 -2.98 -1.42
N LEU A 239 -22.26 -3.32 -0.21
CA LEU A 239 -22.35 -2.40 0.92
C LEU A 239 -21.18 -1.43 0.88
N VAL A 240 -21.49 -0.14 1.06
CA VAL A 240 -20.53 0.97 1.06
C VAL A 240 -20.63 1.70 2.38
N HIS A 241 -19.51 1.84 3.10
CA HIS A 241 -19.42 2.75 4.24
C HIS A 241 -19.02 4.14 3.75
N HIS A 242 -19.95 5.10 3.77
CA HIS A 242 -19.74 6.50 3.37
C HIS A 242 -19.56 7.38 4.61
N VAL A 243 -18.53 8.23 4.64
CA VAL A 243 -18.31 9.19 5.74
C VAL A 243 -18.48 10.60 5.21
N GLU A 244 -19.57 11.25 5.60
CA GLU A 244 -19.96 12.60 5.15
C GLU A 244 -20.04 13.59 6.31
N LEU A 245 -20.26 14.88 6.01
CA LEU A 245 -20.48 15.93 7.00
C LEU A 245 -21.96 16.30 7.05
N GLU A 246 -22.60 16.03 8.19
CA GLU A 246 -23.96 16.48 8.51
C GLU A 246 -23.90 17.51 9.63
N SER A 247 -24.41 18.73 9.42
CA SER A 247 -24.40 19.81 10.43
C SER A 247 -23.03 20.01 11.11
N ASP A 248 -21.97 20.11 10.29
CA ASP A 248 -20.55 20.19 10.70
C ASP A 248 -20.07 19.03 11.59
N GLN A 249 -20.64 17.84 11.45
CA GLN A 249 -20.23 16.63 12.18
C GLN A 249 -20.00 15.47 11.21
N PRO A 250 -18.93 14.68 11.40
CA PRO A 250 -18.70 13.50 10.60
C PRO A 250 -19.70 12.40 11.00
N VAL A 251 -20.44 11.89 10.03
CA VAL A 251 -21.41 10.80 10.19
C VAL A 251 -21.05 9.68 9.21
N GLY A 252 -21.21 8.43 9.65
CA GLY A 252 -20.96 7.23 8.85
C GLY A 252 -22.28 6.56 8.50
N HIS A 253 -22.49 6.30 7.21
CA HIS A 253 -23.68 5.62 6.67
C HIS A 253 -23.29 4.32 5.98
N ILE A 254 -24.13 3.30 6.09
CA ILE A 254 -24.00 2.04 5.36
C ILE A 254 -25.02 2.03 4.23
N ILE A 255 -24.53 2.27 3.03
CA ILE A 255 -25.34 2.30 1.82
C ILE A 255 -25.32 0.91 1.18
N ALA A 256 -26.48 0.28 1.00
CA ALA A 256 -26.63 -0.87 0.12
C ALA A 256 -26.78 -0.38 -1.32
N ILE A 257 -25.94 -0.86 -2.22
CA ILE A 257 -25.98 -0.47 -3.63
C ILE A 257 -26.25 -1.68 -4.52
N ARG A 258 -27.34 -1.57 -5.29
CA ARG A 258 -27.74 -2.54 -6.30
C ARG A 258 -27.32 -2.05 -7.69
N ALA A 259 -26.70 -2.90 -8.49
CA ALA A 259 -26.38 -2.58 -9.87
C ALA A 259 -26.55 -3.78 -10.80
N LEU A 260 -26.77 -3.52 -12.09
CA LEU A 260 -26.78 -4.56 -13.13
C LEU A 260 -25.35 -5.04 -13.44
N GLN A 261 -24.38 -4.11 -13.36
CA GLN A 261 -22.96 -4.38 -13.47
C GLN A 261 -22.17 -3.67 -12.37
N VAL A 262 -21.24 -4.39 -11.74
CA VAL A 262 -20.27 -3.86 -10.78
C VAL A 262 -18.87 -3.93 -11.38
N VAL A 263 -18.30 -2.77 -11.67
CA VAL A 263 -16.92 -2.61 -12.16
C VAL A 263 -16.00 -2.36 -10.97
N VAL A 264 -15.17 -3.34 -10.65
CA VAL A 264 -14.21 -3.35 -9.54
C VAL A 264 -12.87 -2.79 -10.03
N ALA A 265 -12.69 -1.48 -9.85
CA ALA A 265 -11.51 -0.70 -10.23
C ALA A 265 -10.64 -0.33 -9.02
N THR A 266 -10.59 -1.20 -8.01
CA THR A 266 -9.92 -1.02 -6.70
C THR A 266 -8.40 -0.87 -6.79
N GLY A 267 -7.81 -1.25 -7.92
CA GLY A 267 -6.37 -1.20 -8.19
C GLY A 267 -5.56 -2.25 -7.42
N ALA A 268 -4.33 -1.89 -7.08
CA ALA A 268 -3.42 -2.70 -6.28
C ALA A 268 -2.88 -1.88 -5.10
N PHE A 269 -2.60 -2.53 -3.98
CA PHE A 269 -1.92 -1.92 -2.84
C PHE A 269 -0.44 -2.34 -2.78
N GLU A 270 0.36 -1.52 -2.11
CA GLU A 270 1.77 -1.79 -1.85
C GLU A 270 1.92 -2.62 -0.57
N ARG A 271 2.51 -3.81 -0.68
CA ARG A 271 2.94 -4.64 0.45
C ARG A 271 4.11 -3.96 1.18
N LEU A 272 4.24 -4.16 2.49
CA LEU A 272 5.52 -3.93 3.17
C LEU A 272 6.40 -5.18 3.01
N PRO A 273 7.73 -5.05 2.96
CA PRO A 273 8.61 -6.21 3.07
C PRO A 273 8.47 -6.88 4.45
N VAL A 274 8.75 -8.17 4.51
CA VAL A 274 8.59 -8.99 5.72
C VAL A 274 9.92 -9.06 6.46
N PHE A 275 10.05 -8.29 7.54
CA PHE A 275 11.24 -8.29 8.40
C PHE A 275 10.89 -7.92 9.86
N PRO A 276 11.68 -8.36 10.86
CA PRO A 276 11.48 -7.97 12.26
C PRO A 276 11.43 -6.45 12.45
N GLY A 277 10.30 -5.93 12.93
CA GLY A 277 10.09 -4.49 13.10
C GLY A 277 9.59 -3.77 11.85
N ASN A 278 9.07 -4.48 10.84
CA ASN A 278 8.45 -3.85 9.66
C ASN A 278 7.21 -2.98 9.96
N ARG A 279 6.70 -3.00 11.20
CA ARG A 279 5.65 -2.09 11.70
C ARG A 279 6.14 -1.14 12.80
N THR A 280 7.45 -0.99 12.97
CA THR A 280 8.06 -0.03 13.90
C THR A 280 7.69 1.42 13.51
N PRO A 281 7.35 2.31 14.46
CA PRO A 281 7.10 3.72 14.17
C PRO A 281 8.26 4.37 13.42
N GLY A 282 7.98 4.87 12.22
CA GLY A 282 8.99 5.38 11.28
C GLY A 282 9.15 4.52 10.02
N VAL A 283 8.61 3.30 9.98
CA VAL A 283 8.47 2.52 8.73
C VAL A 283 7.18 2.94 8.00
N VAL A 284 7.24 3.09 6.67
CA VAL A 284 6.11 3.43 5.80
C VAL A 284 6.31 2.82 4.40
N GLY A 285 5.24 2.51 3.67
CA GLY A 285 5.33 2.17 2.23
C GLY A 285 5.59 3.40 1.35
N SER A 286 6.17 3.23 0.16
CA SER A 286 6.47 4.33 -0.76
C SER A 286 5.21 5.02 -1.31
N LEU A 287 4.17 4.26 -1.67
CA LEU A 287 2.90 4.84 -2.12
C LEU A 287 2.21 5.60 -0.98
N ALA A 288 2.26 5.06 0.25
CA ALA A 288 1.68 5.71 1.43
C ALA A 288 2.43 7.03 1.76
N ALA A 289 3.76 7.04 1.72
CA ALA A 289 4.56 8.26 1.90
C ALA A 289 4.22 9.33 0.84
N PHE A 290 4.17 8.95 -0.44
CA PHE A 290 3.78 9.85 -1.52
C PHE A 290 2.36 10.41 -1.33
N GLN A 291 1.39 9.56 -0.97
CA GLN A 291 0.01 10.00 -0.75
C GLN A 291 -0.10 10.96 0.45
N ARG A 292 0.59 10.69 1.57
CA ARG A 292 0.63 11.62 2.72
C ARG A 292 1.18 12.99 2.34
N ALA A 293 2.28 13.02 1.59
CA ALA A 293 2.90 14.25 1.12
C ALA A 293 2.00 15.00 0.13
N ARG A 294 1.58 14.35 -0.96
CA ARG A 294 0.84 15.02 -2.04
C ARG A 294 -0.59 15.41 -1.65
N ARG A 295 -1.24 14.67 -0.75
CA ARG A 295 -2.61 14.96 -0.29
C ARG A 295 -2.63 15.96 0.85
N PHE A 296 -1.82 15.76 1.90
CA PHE A 296 -1.93 16.50 3.17
C PHE A 296 -0.67 17.29 3.56
N GLY A 297 0.40 17.20 2.75
CA GLY A 297 1.70 17.80 3.04
C GLY A 297 2.43 17.11 4.19
N VAL A 298 2.09 15.86 4.52
CA VAL A 298 2.59 15.20 5.74
C VAL A 298 3.83 14.35 5.44
N TRP A 299 4.95 14.70 6.07
CA TRP A 299 6.20 13.93 6.02
C TRP A 299 6.88 13.88 7.40
N PRO A 300 6.89 12.71 8.09
CA PRO A 300 7.54 12.58 9.39
C PRO A 300 9.07 12.44 9.28
N GLY A 301 9.81 13.41 9.85
CA GLY A 301 11.27 13.40 9.87
C GLY A 301 11.91 14.27 8.80
N ARG A 302 13.25 14.29 8.77
CA ARG A 302 14.06 15.02 7.77
C ARG A 302 15.07 14.15 7.04
N ARG A 303 15.54 13.07 7.66
CA ARG A 303 16.37 12.03 7.02
C ARG A 303 15.55 10.80 6.72
N VAL A 304 15.68 10.28 5.50
CA VAL A 304 15.00 9.08 5.04
C VAL A 304 16.00 8.08 4.43
N VAL A 305 15.78 6.80 4.73
CA VAL A 305 16.36 5.69 3.97
C VAL A 305 15.24 5.04 3.17
N VAL A 306 15.51 4.66 1.93
CA VAL A 306 14.55 4.00 1.05
C VAL A 306 15.05 2.58 0.80
N ASN A 307 14.21 1.56 0.99
CA ASN A 307 14.44 0.19 0.52
C ASN A 307 13.32 -0.23 -0.43
N THR A 308 13.66 -0.76 -1.60
CA THR A 308 12.68 -0.97 -2.67
C THR A 308 13.01 -2.12 -3.64
N PRO A 309 11.99 -2.84 -4.17
CA PRO A 309 12.12 -3.78 -5.27
C PRO A 309 11.79 -3.17 -6.64
N HIS A 310 11.49 -1.86 -6.74
CA HIS A 310 10.93 -1.25 -7.95
C HIS A 310 11.37 0.21 -8.19
N SER A 311 11.35 0.65 -9.44
CA SER A 311 11.86 1.98 -9.81
C SER A 311 11.04 3.17 -9.27
N PHE A 312 9.74 3.02 -9.00
CA PHE A 312 8.89 4.14 -8.58
C PHE A 312 9.36 4.81 -7.27
N ALA A 313 10.04 4.07 -6.40
CA ALA A 313 10.60 4.62 -5.16
C ALA A 313 11.82 5.53 -5.40
N TYR A 314 12.53 5.40 -6.54
CA TYR A 314 13.56 6.35 -6.96
C TYR A 314 12.93 7.69 -7.33
N ARG A 315 11.82 7.68 -8.07
CA ARG A 315 11.05 8.90 -8.37
C ARG A 315 10.56 9.58 -7.10
N LEU A 316 10.07 8.81 -6.11
CA LEU A 316 9.74 9.34 -4.79
C LEU A 316 10.96 9.93 -4.05
N ALA A 317 12.13 9.29 -4.13
CA ALA A 317 13.35 9.80 -3.52
C ALA A 317 13.80 11.14 -4.13
N LEU A 318 13.70 11.29 -5.46
CA LEU A 318 13.93 12.58 -6.14
C LEU A 318 12.95 13.65 -5.64
N HIS A 319 11.64 13.33 -5.61
CA HIS A 319 10.64 14.28 -5.12
C HIS A 319 10.83 14.67 -3.65
N ALA A 320 11.26 13.73 -2.80
CA ALA A 320 11.59 13.99 -1.41
C ALA A 320 12.81 14.92 -1.28
N ARG A 321 13.89 14.64 -2.03
CA ARG A 321 15.09 15.47 -2.09
C ARG A 321 14.78 16.90 -2.50
N ASP A 322 13.99 17.08 -3.55
CA ASP A 322 13.59 18.41 -4.03
C ASP A 322 12.69 19.15 -3.02
N ALA A 323 11.92 18.42 -2.22
CA ALA A 323 11.14 18.96 -1.09
C ALA A 323 11.97 19.17 0.20
N GLY A 324 13.31 19.10 0.13
CA GLY A 324 14.21 19.38 1.24
C GLY A 324 14.38 18.24 2.25
N ILE A 325 13.99 17.01 1.90
CA ILE A 325 14.21 15.81 2.71
C ILE A 325 15.54 15.16 2.32
N GLU A 326 16.40 14.89 3.30
CA GLU A 326 17.69 14.24 3.08
C GLU A 326 17.50 12.73 2.82
N VAL A 327 17.67 12.31 1.56
CA VAL A 327 17.73 10.88 1.19
C VAL A 327 19.13 10.36 1.48
N GLN A 328 19.32 9.82 2.70
CA GLN A 328 20.62 9.34 3.19
C GLN A 328 21.15 8.16 2.36
N ARG A 329 20.25 7.23 1.99
CA ARG A 329 20.56 6.10 1.10
C ARG A 329 19.30 5.55 0.45
N LEU A 330 19.43 5.15 -0.81
CA LEU A 330 18.44 4.35 -1.52
C LEU A 330 19.03 2.96 -1.76
N ILE A 331 18.28 1.94 -1.35
CA ILE A 331 18.72 0.56 -1.25
C ILE A 331 17.77 -0.31 -2.10
N ASP A 332 18.24 -0.80 -3.23
CA ASP A 332 17.48 -1.70 -4.09
C ASP A 332 17.68 -3.16 -3.69
N THR A 333 16.63 -3.96 -3.76
CA THR A 333 16.73 -5.40 -3.53
C THR A 333 17.23 -6.14 -4.77
N ARG A 334 17.13 -5.53 -5.97
CA ARG A 334 17.65 -6.06 -7.24
C ARG A 334 19.16 -5.89 -7.27
N ILE A 335 19.88 -6.84 -7.89
CA ILE A 335 21.35 -6.89 -7.85
C ILE A 335 22.00 -5.79 -8.72
N ASN A 336 21.41 -5.51 -9.88
CA ASN A 336 21.86 -4.46 -10.81
C ASN A 336 20.65 -3.70 -11.39
N PRO A 337 20.03 -2.77 -10.61
CA PRO A 337 18.88 -2.02 -11.08
C PRO A 337 19.28 -0.95 -12.10
N HIS A 338 18.53 -0.90 -13.20
CA HIS A 338 18.63 0.10 -14.26
C HIS A 338 17.24 0.64 -14.58
N SER A 339 17.14 1.97 -14.63
CA SER A 339 16.03 2.71 -15.22
C SER A 339 16.42 4.18 -15.28
N ARG A 340 15.70 4.99 -16.07
CA ARG A 340 15.86 6.46 -16.09
C ARG A 340 15.82 7.09 -14.68
N PHE A 341 15.00 6.56 -13.77
CA PHE A 341 14.94 7.06 -12.39
C PHE A 341 16.16 6.68 -11.55
N VAL A 342 16.76 5.50 -11.78
CA VAL A 342 18.03 5.12 -11.17
C VAL A 342 19.13 6.08 -11.61
N ASP A 343 19.21 6.39 -12.90
CA ASP A 343 20.28 7.24 -13.45
C ASP A 343 20.10 8.72 -13.08
N PHE A 344 18.87 9.22 -12.98
CA PHE A 344 18.61 10.54 -12.38
C PHE A 344 19.05 10.59 -10.91
N CYS A 345 18.79 9.54 -10.11
CA CYS A 345 19.27 9.48 -8.73
C CYS A 345 20.81 9.50 -8.63
N LYS A 346 21.52 8.77 -9.51
CA LYS A 346 22.99 8.83 -9.62
C LYS A 346 23.45 10.25 -9.96
N ALA A 347 22.85 10.87 -10.98
CA ALA A 347 23.23 12.18 -11.48
C ALA A 347 23.06 13.31 -10.44
N VAL A 348 22.07 13.22 -9.55
CA VAL A 348 21.85 14.22 -8.48
C VAL A 348 22.55 13.88 -7.15
N GLY A 349 23.37 12.83 -7.13
CA GLY A 349 24.22 12.45 -5.99
C GLY A 349 23.54 11.62 -4.90
N VAL A 350 22.43 10.94 -5.17
CA VAL A 350 21.82 10.02 -4.19
C VAL A 350 22.74 8.81 -4.02
N THR A 351 23.12 8.50 -2.77
CA THR A 351 23.91 7.30 -2.48
C THR A 351 23.04 6.06 -2.70
N LEU A 352 23.43 5.20 -3.64
CA LEU A 352 22.74 3.96 -3.97
C LEU A 352 23.46 2.74 -3.39
N ALA A 353 22.71 1.70 -3.06
CA ALA A 353 23.19 0.34 -2.87
C ALA A 353 22.20 -0.65 -3.51
N SER A 354 22.66 -1.80 -3.99
CA SER A 354 21.86 -2.81 -4.67
C SER A 354 22.06 -4.19 -4.03
N GLY A 355 21.15 -5.14 -4.31
CA GLY A 355 21.20 -6.50 -3.76
C GLY A 355 20.98 -6.60 -2.24
N LEU A 356 20.33 -5.60 -1.63
CA LEU A 356 20.17 -5.49 -0.17
C LEU A 356 18.71 -5.40 0.26
N VAL A 357 18.34 -6.21 1.25
CA VAL A 357 17.02 -6.19 1.89
C VAL A 357 17.10 -5.61 3.30
N ALA A 358 16.06 -4.88 3.74
CA ALA A 358 15.93 -4.51 5.16
C ALA A 358 15.84 -5.77 6.03
N SER A 359 16.76 -5.92 7.00
CA SER A 359 16.87 -7.14 7.82
C SER A 359 16.20 -7.02 9.18
N HIS A 360 16.15 -5.80 9.75
CA HIS A 360 15.40 -5.47 10.96
C HIS A 360 15.24 -3.94 11.09
N ALA A 361 14.22 -3.48 11.83
CA ALA A 361 14.10 -2.08 12.22
C ALA A 361 13.61 -1.90 13.66
N GLU A 362 14.41 -1.22 14.47
CA GLU A 362 14.10 -0.91 15.87
C GLU A 362 13.99 0.62 16.08
N PRO A 363 13.09 1.08 16.97
CA PRO A 363 12.99 2.50 17.29
C PRO A 363 14.24 2.93 18.07
N LEU A 364 14.72 4.14 17.80
CA LEU A 364 15.76 4.75 18.64
C LEU A 364 15.24 4.97 20.07
N ALA A 365 16.15 5.24 21.01
CA ALA A 365 15.86 5.40 22.44
C ALA A 365 14.62 6.29 22.68
N ARG A 366 13.79 5.93 23.68
CA ARG A 366 12.35 6.28 23.86
C ARG A 366 11.87 7.71 23.54
N ASN A 367 12.75 8.73 23.55
CA ASN A 367 12.43 10.13 23.26
C ASN A 367 12.98 10.66 21.92
N ARG A 368 13.91 9.96 21.25
CA ARG A 368 14.49 10.33 19.95
C ARG A 368 13.47 10.06 18.82
N ILE A 369 13.53 10.82 17.73
CA ILE A 369 12.76 10.50 16.50
C ILE A 369 13.64 9.56 15.68
N GLY A 370 13.03 8.56 15.05
CA GLY A 370 13.73 7.68 14.13
C GLY A 370 13.95 6.26 14.61
N LEU A 371 14.66 5.52 13.77
CA LEU A 371 14.86 4.09 13.83
C LEU A 371 16.28 3.73 13.38
N ARG A 372 16.83 2.65 13.97
CA ARG A 372 18.02 1.97 13.47
C ARG A 372 17.57 0.82 12.59
N VAL A 373 17.99 0.82 11.34
CA VAL A 373 17.61 -0.18 10.32
C VAL A 373 18.84 -0.96 9.92
N GLY A 374 18.78 -2.29 10.10
CA GLY A 374 19.79 -3.19 9.56
C GLY A 374 19.45 -3.63 8.14
N PHE A 375 20.48 -3.98 7.38
CA PHE A 375 20.35 -4.49 6.01
C PHE A 375 21.10 -5.82 5.87
N ALA A 376 20.68 -6.63 4.91
CA ALA A 376 21.31 -7.90 4.59
C ALA A 376 21.51 -8.02 3.07
N VAL A 377 22.66 -8.57 2.67
CA VAL A 377 22.78 -9.25 1.38
C VAL A 377 21.92 -10.51 1.48
N ALA A 378 21.14 -10.78 0.43
CA ALA A 378 20.33 -11.98 0.29
C ALA A 378 20.36 -12.39 -1.20
N ILE A 379 21.45 -13.02 -1.61
CA ILE A 379 21.75 -13.44 -3.00
C ILE A 379 22.28 -14.87 -2.92
N ASP A 380 21.74 -15.79 -3.72
CA ASP A 380 22.24 -17.17 -3.88
C ASP A 380 22.55 -17.88 -2.53
N ASP A 381 21.58 -17.83 -1.60
CA ASP A 381 21.67 -18.31 -0.20
C ASP A 381 22.74 -17.64 0.69
N ILE A 382 23.51 -16.67 0.18
CA ILE A 382 24.47 -15.89 0.96
C ILE A 382 23.72 -14.82 1.77
N VAL A 383 23.78 -14.96 3.10
CA VAL A 383 23.20 -14.03 4.07
C VAL A 383 24.32 -13.33 4.85
N GLN A 384 24.65 -12.10 4.46
CA GLN A 384 25.65 -11.27 5.13
C GLN A 384 25.03 -9.97 5.67
N ASP A 385 25.36 -9.57 6.91
CA ASP A 385 24.94 -8.27 7.43
C ASP A 385 25.68 -7.12 6.74
N ALA A 386 24.92 -6.09 6.37
CA ALA A 386 25.43 -4.80 5.95
C ALA A 386 25.28 -3.77 7.07
N THR A 387 26.01 -2.65 6.97
CA THR A 387 26.02 -1.60 7.99
C THR A 387 24.61 -1.06 8.27
N ALA A 388 24.20 -1.10 9.54
CA ALA A 388 22.94 -0.52 9.98
C ALA A 388 22.98 1.02 9.90
N LEU A 389 21.84 1.63 9.56
CA LEU A 389 21.69 3.07 9.41
C LEU A 389 20.70 3.63 10.44
N GLU A 390 21.04 4.75 11.08
CA GLU A 390 20.08 5.55 11.85
C GLU A 390 19.43 6.59 10.94
N THR A 391 18.10 6.58 10.88
CA THR A 391 17.30 7.48 10.04
C THR A 391 16.06 7.98 10.80
N ASP A 392 15.42 9.06 10.34
CA ASP A 392 14.14 9.50 10.95
C ASP A 392 12.97 8.66 10.41
N GLN A 393 13.07 8.16 9.18
CA GLN A 393 12.06 7.36 8.49
C GLN A 393 12.68 6.31 7.56
N LEU A 394 12.07 5.12 7.49
CA LEU A 394 12.33 4.11 6.46
C LEU A 394 11.13 4.04 5.51
N ILE A 395 11.36 4.35 4.24
CA ILE A 395 10.42 3.99 3.17
C ILE A 395 10.76 2.56 2.76
N ALA A 396 9.89 1.62 3.09
CA ALA A 396 10.04 0.20 2.83
C ALA A 396 8.97 -0.25 1.83
N ALA A 397 9.32 -0.30 0.55
CA ALA A 397 8.45 -0.82 -0.49
C ALA A 397 8.56 -2.35 -0.57
N GLY A 398 7.44 -3.05 -0.74
CA GLY A 398 7.38 -4.51 -0.86
C GLY A 398 6.69 -5.00 -2.14
N GLY A 399 6.51 -4.14 -3.14
CA GLY A 399 5.84 -4.48 -4.39
C GLY A 399 4.31 -4.59 -4.27
N TRP A 400 3.67 -4.89 -5.39
CA TRP A 400 2.22 -4.75 -5.56
C TRP A 400 1.44 -6.02 -5.27
N GLN A 401 0.20 -5.86 -4.82
CA GLN A 401 -0.81 -6.91 -4.71
C GLN A 401 -2.17 -6.33 -5.15
N PRO A 402 -2.84 -6.89 -6.18
CA PRO A 402 -4.21 -6.55 -6.54
C PRO A 402 -5.17 -6.56 -5.34
N GLU A 403 -6.06 -5.56 -5.26
CA GLU A 403 -7.05 -5.43 -4.19
C GLU A 403 -8.31 -6.26 -4.52
N LEU A 404 -8.31 -7.51 -4.07
CA LEU A 404 -9.30 -8.53 -4.37
C LEU A 404 -10.34 -8.75 -3.25
N ALA A 405 -10.40 -7.91 -2.21
CA ALA A 405 -11.34 -8.08 -1.11
C ALA A 405 -12.82 -8.05 -1.56
N LEU A 406 -13.17 -7.16 -2.50
CA LEU A 406 -14.54 -7.10 -3.01
C LEU A 406 -14.87 -8.28 -3.95
N TRP A 407 -13.90 -8.71 -4.75
CA TRP A 407 -14.02 -9.88 -5.63
C TRP A 407 -14.26 -11.17 -4.84
N THR A 408 -13.42 -11.43 -3.84
CA THR A 408 -13.58 -12.59 -2.94
C THR A 408 -14.87 -12.50 -2.12
N SER A 409 -15.27 -11.31 -1.67
CA SER A 409 -16.57 -11.11 -1.02
C SER A 409 -17.76 -11.36 -1.94
N ALA A 410 -17.61 -11.22 -3.26
CA ALA A 410 -18.63 -11.54 -4.26
C ALA A 410 -18.69 -13.05 -4.59
N GLY A 411 -17.85 -13.87 -3.97
CA GLY A 411 -17.70 -15.30 -4.27
C GLY A 411 -16.67 -15.62 -5.35
N GLY A 412 -15.86 -14.64 -5.77
CA GLY A 412 -14.81 -14.82 -6.76
C GLY A 412 -13.59 -15.57 -6.24
N GLU A 413 -13.05 -16.46 -7.07
CA GLU A 413 -11.88 -17.28 -6.74
C GLU A 413 -10.57 -16.50 -6.94
N VAL A 414 -9.53 -16.91 -6.21
CA VAL A 414 -8.18 -16.35 -6.34
C VAL A 414 -7.14 -17.46 -6.39
N ALA A 415 -6.12 -17.27 -7.22
CA ALA A 415 -5.01 -18.19 -7.39
C ALA A 415 -3.67 -17.48 -7.15
N TRP A 416 -2.68 -18.22 -6.65
CA TRP A 416 -1.30 -17.72 -6.63
C TRP A 416 -0.68 -17.87 -8.01
N ASP A 417 -0.23 -16.76 -8.57
CA ASP A 417 0.63 -16.77 -9.76
C ASP A 417 2.11 -16.72 -9.36
N GLY A 418 2.82 -17.78 -9.72
CA GLY A 418 4.26 -17.91 -9.49
C GLY A 418 5.12 -17.02 -10.39
N ALA A 419 4.60 -16.53 -11.52
CA ALA A 419 5.36 -15.66 -12.42
C ALA A 419 5.41 -14.20 -11.92
N THR A 420 4.31 -13.66 -11.41
CA THR A 420 4.24 -12.29 -10.86
C THR A 420 4.37 -12.22 -9.33
N THR A 421 4.35 -13.36 -8.64
CA THR A 421 4.39 -13.52 -7.16
C THR A 421 3.27 -12.79 -6.41
N ARG A 422 2.06 -12.92 -6.95
CA ARG A 422 0.85 -12.23 -6.51
C ARG A 422 -0.33 -13.20 -6.44
N LEU A 423 -1.31 -12.88 -5.59
CA LEU A 423 -2.65 -13.45 -5.74
C LEU A 423 -3.38 -12.70 -6.85
N LEU A 424 -3.86 -13.43 -7.85
CA LEU A 424 -4.67 -12.93 -8.96
C LEU A 424 -6.08 -13.51 -8.87
N ALA A 425 -7.06 -12.81 -9.43
CA ALA A 425 -8.41 -13.34 -9.58
C ALA A 425 -8.46 -14.41 -10.68
N CYS A 426 -9.31 -15.42 -10.48
CA CYS A 426 -9.59 -16.46 -11.48
C CYS A 426 -11.08 -16.78 -11.55
N GLY A 427 -11.50 -17.38 -12.67
CA GLY A 427 -12.92 -17.64 -12.94
C GLY A 427 -13.71 -16.38 -13.28
N SER A 428 -15.02 -16.41 -13.01
CA SER A 428 -15.94 -15.32 -13.30
C SER A 428 -17.02 -15.22 -12.23
N VAL A 429 -17.45 -14.01 -11.89
CA VAL A 429 -18.55 -13.75 -10.96
C VAL A 429 -19.65 -13.01 -11.70
N ALA A 430 -20.87 -13.55 -11.70
CA ALA A 430 -22.00 -12.94 -12.41
C ALA A 430 -22.26 -11.51 -11.90
N GLY A 431 -22.28 -10.54 -12.84
CA GLY A 431 -22.49 -9.12 -12.53
C GLY A 431 -21.25 -8.37 -12.01
N PHE A 432 -20.10 -9.03 -11.79
CA PHE A 432 -18.87 -8.39 -11.30
C PHE A 432 -17.73 -8.53 -12.31
N VAL A 433 -16.99 -7.44 -12.54
CA VAL A 433 -15.83 -7.43 -13.45
C VAL A 433 -14.68 -6.62 -12.85
N LEU A 434 -13.47 -7.16 -12.85
CA LEU A 434 -12.26 -6.47 -12.41
C LEU A 434 -11.65 -5.67 -13.56
N VAL A 435 -11.08 -4.50 -13.27
CA VAL A 435 -10.38 -3.65 -14.25
C VAL A 435 -9.11 -3.01 -13.68
N GLY A 436 -8.21 -2.55 -14.57
CA GLY A 436 -6.92 -1.98 -14.20
C GLY A 436 -6.06 -2.94 -13.36
N ALA A 437 -5.29 -2.39 -12.42
CA ALA A 437 -4.38 -3.18 -11.57
C ALA A 437 -5.09 -4.19 -10.66
N ALA A 438 -6.42 -4.09 -10.46
CA ALA A 438 -7.20 -5.13 -9.77
C ALA A 438 -7.39 -6.40 -10.64
N ALA A 439 -7.43 -6.23 -11.98
CA ALA A 439 -7.42 -7.32 -12.96
C ALA A 439 -5.99 -7.75 -13.37
N GLY A 440 -4.95 -7.13 -12.81
CA GLY A 440 -3.55 -7.42 -13.15
C GLY A 440 -2.97 -6.58 -14.30
N TYR A 441 -3.66 -5.55 -14.80
CA TYR A 441 -3.09 -4.62 -15.79
C TYR A 441 -2.13 -3.61 -15.13
N HIS A 442 -0.95 -3.42 -15.73
CA HIS A 442 0.16 -2.63 -15.18
C HIS A 442 0.26 -1.24 -15.80
N SER A 443 0.09 -1.10 -17.12
CA SER A 443 0.21 0.19 -17.81
C SER A 443 -1.02 1.09 -17.62
N THR A 444 -0.81 2.41 -17.68
CA THR A 444 -1.88 3.41 -17.68
C THR A 444 -2.86 3.19 -18.83
N ALA A 445 -2.34 2.86 -20.02
CA ALA A 445 -3.13 2.58 -21.21
C ALA A 445 -4.04 1.35 -21.04
N ALA A 446 -3.49 0.21 -20.60
CA ALA A 446 -4.29 -0.99 -20.35
C ALA A 446 -5.31 -0.81 -19.22
N ALA A 447 -4.97 -0.03 -18.19
CA ALA A 447 -5.91 0.32 -17.14
C ALA A 447 -7.11 1.12 -17.67
N ILE A 448 -6.89 2.09 -18.55
CA ILE A 448 -7.97 2.86 -19.20
C ILE A 448 -8.78 1.96 -20.17
N ALA A 449 -8.10 1.17 -21.00
CA ALA A 449 -8.73 0.28 -21.97
C ALA A 449 -9.61 -0.79 -21.31
N SER A 450 -9.13 -1.43 -20.23
CA SER A 450 -9.90 -2.42 -19.46
C SER A 450 -11.17 -1.84 -18.83
N GLY A 451 -11.11 -0.61 -18.32
CA GLY A 451 -12.29 0.11 -17.83
C GLY A 451 -13.38 0.29 -18.90
N ARG A 452 -12.99 0.66 -20.12
CA ARG A 452 -13.89 0.82 -21.27
C ARG A 452 -14.44 -0.53 -21.73
N ALA A 453 -13.55 -1.51 -21.94
CA ALA A 453 -13.90 -2.84 -22.44
C ALA A 453 -14.88 -3.57 -21.52
N ALA A 454 -14.70 -3.51 -20.20
CA ALA A 454 -15.59 -4.12 -19.22
C ALA A 454 -17.04 -3.63 -19.34
N VAL A 455 -17.24 -2.32 -19.55
CA VAL A 455 -18.57 -1.72 -19.69
C VAL A 455 -19.20 -2.10 -21.04
N LEU A 456 -18.44 -2.05 -22.13
CA LEU A 456 -18.92 -2.50 -23.45
C LEU A 456 -19.35 -3.98 -23.43
N ALA A 457 -18.53 -4.86 -22.87
CA ALA A 457 -18.83 -6.28 -22.72
C ALA A 457 -20.08 -6.52 -21.85
N GLY A 458 -20.26 -5.75 -20.77
CA GLY A 458 -21.48 -5.79 -19.94
C GLY A 458 -22.76 -5.38 -20.68
N MET A 459 -22.63 -4.64 -21.78
CA MET A 459 -23.73 -4.25 -22.67
C MET A 459 -23.85 -5.17 -23.91
N GLY A 460 -23.08 -6.27 -23.98
CA GLY A 460 -23.05 -7.17 -25.13
C GLY A 460 -22.40 -6.56 -26.38
N GLN A 461 -21.63 -5.48 -26.24
CA GLN A 461 -20.95 -4.81 -27.33
C GLN A 461 -19.50 -5.33 -27.46
N PRO A 462 -18.97 -5.44 -28.69
CA PRO A 462 -17.58 -5.82 -28.90
C PRO A 462 -16.63 -4.75 -28.35
N SER A 463 -15.52 -5.19 -27.77
CA SER A 463 -14.39 -4.36 -27.37
C SER A 463 -13.10 -4.86 -28.02
N GLU A 464 -12.19 -3.95 -28.33
CA GLU A 464 -10.85 -4.30 -28.80
C GLU A 464 -10.08 -5.11 -27.72
N PRO A 465 -9.18 -6.02 -28.11
CA PRO A 465 -8.27 -6.69 -27.18
C PRO A 465 -7.42 -5.67 -26.40
N ILE A 466 -7.25 -5.90 -25.10
CA ILE A 466 -6.47 -5.01 -24.24
C ILE A 466 -5.00 -5.43 -24.33
N GLU A 467 -4.18 -4.62 -25.00
CA GLU A 467 -2.72 -4.75 -24.95
C GLU A 467 -2.16 -4.06 -23.71
N ASP A 468 -1.40 -4.81 -22.89
CA ASP A 468 -0.65 -4.24 -21.77
C ASP A 468 0.83 -4.13 -22.10
N ARG A 469 1.24 -2.93 -22.53
CA ARG A 469 2.62 -2.65 -22.95
C ARG A 469 3.43 -2.20 -21.74
N THR A 470 4.15 -3.14 -21.13
CA THR A 470 5.18 -2.85 -20.13
C THR A 470 6.47 -2.39 -20.79
N ILE A 471 7.31 -1.66 -20.05
CA ILE A 471 8.64 -1.27 -20.50
C ILE A 471 9.51 -2.54 -20.62
N ASP A 472 10.27 -2.67 -21.71
CA ASP A 472 11.15 -3.81 -21.95
C ASP A 472 12.25 -3.89 -20.88
N ALA A 473 12.57 -5.12 -20.45
CA ALA A 473 13.60 -5.39 -19.45
C ALA A 473 14.99 -4.86 -19.84
N ALA A 474 15.26 -4.62 -21.13
CA ALA A 474 16.47 -3.97 -21.62
C ALA A 474 16.57 -2.48 -21.25
N PHE A 475 15.44 -1.78 -21.05
CA PHE A 475 15.40 -0.36 -20.70
C PHE A 475 15.12 -0.11 -19.20
N GLU A 476 14.36 -0.99 -18.56
CA GLU A 476 14.02 -0.87 -17.14
C GLU A 476 13.98 -2.25 -16.48
N THR A 477 14.73 -2.43 -15.38
CA THR A 477 14.66 -3.68 -14.62
C THR A 477 13.24 -3.88 -14.10
N PRO A 478 12.62 -5.06 -14.29
CA PRO A 478 11.32 -5.37 -13.70
C PRO A 478 11.26 -5.17 -12.18
N ASP A 479 10.05 -5.06 -11.66
CA ASP A 479 9.77 -5.13 -10.22
C ASP A 479 10.23 -6.51 -9.69
N ALA A 480 10.97 -6.52 -8.60
CA ALA A 480 11.28 -7.76 -7.89
C ALA A 480 10.10 -8.23 -7.00
N GLU A 481 10.20 -9.47 -6.55
CA GLU A 481 9.29 -10.06 -5.57
C GLU A 481 9.24 -9.28 -4.24
N THR A 482 8.22 -9.52 -3.41
CA THR A 482 8.17 -8.93 -2.07
C THR A 482 9.36 -9.40 -1.23
N PRO A 483 10.21 -8.48 -0.72
CA PRO A 483 11.37 -8.89 0.04
C PRO A 483 10.97 -9.53 1.37
N VAL A 484 11.45 -10.74 1.62
CA VAL A 484 11.39 -11.42 2.92
C VAL A 484 12.80 -11.47 3.48
N ALA A 485 13.02 -10.92 4.66
CA ALA A 485 14.33 -10.97 5.30
C ALA A 485 14.68 -12.41 5.71
N PRO A 486 15.93 -12.86 5.49
CA PRO A 486 16.37 -14.16 5.99
C PRO A 486 16.31 -14.20 7.52
N TYR A 487 16.07 -15.39 8.09
CA TYR A 487 16.01 -15.54 9.54
C TYR A 487 17.34 -15.18 10.20
N ARG A 488 17.28 -14.35 11.25
CA ARG A 488 18.43 -13.90 12.03
C ARG A 488 18.12 -14.07 13.52
N ALA A 489 18.83 -14.96 14.19
CA ALA A 489 18.61 -15.25 15.62
C ALA A 489 18.83 -14.02 16.53
N ALA A 490 19.66 -13.05 16.10
CA ALA A 490 19.90 -11.80 16.82
C ALA A 490 18.89 -10.68 16.49
N ALA A 491 18.04 -10.84 15.47
CA ALA A 491 17.06 -9.81 15.10
C ALA A 491 15.92 -9.77 16.13
N GLN A 492 15.72 -8.59 16.73
CA GLN A 492 14.69 -8.38 17.74
C GLN A 492 13.39 -7.86 17.11
N GLY A 493 12.26 -8.18 17.74
CA GLY A 493 10.93 -7.76 17.31
C GLY A 493 10.17 -8.80 16.48
N ALA A 494 8.93 -8.47 16.13
CA ALA A 494 8.05 -9.31 15.32
C ALA A 494 8.07 -8.88 13.85
N ALA A 495 8.03 -9.84 12.93
CA ALA A 495 7.75 -9.60 11.51
C ALA A 495 6.26 -9.80 11.26
N TYR A 496 5.56 -8.77 10.81
CA TYR A 496 4.14 -8.83 10.52
C TYR A 496 3.92 -9.14 9.03
N LEU A 497 3.03 -10.08 8.75
CA LEU A 497 2.69 -10.53 7.40
C LEU A 497 1.61 -9.64 6.76
N ASP A 498 0.86 -8.91 7.59
CA ASP A 498 -0.17 -7.98 7.17
C ASP A 498 0.07 -6.56 7.70
N ARG A 499 -0.43 -5.58 6.93
CA ARG A 499 -0.55 -4.18 7.33
C ARG A 499 -1.89 -3.85 8.00
N GLY A 500 -2.80 -4.81 8.06
CA GLY A 500 -4.15 -4.61 8.59
C GLY A 500 -4.26 -4.89 10.08
N ALA A 501 -5.48 -5.28 10.46
CA ALA A 501 -5.91 -5.53 11.83
C ALA A 501 -5.52 -6.89 12.39
N THR A 502 -5.15 -7.85 11.53
CA THR A 502 -5.02 -9.26 11.92
C THR A 502 -3.74 -9.55 12.71
N LEU A 503 -2.73 -8.68 12.60
CA LEU A 503 -1.47 -8.77 13.35
C LEU A 503 -0.78 -10.14 13.23
N LEU A 504 -0.95 -10.79 12.08
CA LEU A 504 -0.37 -12.09 11.78
C LEU A 504 1.15 -11.94 11.79
N THR A 505 1.80 -12.63 12.72
CA THR A 505 3.25 -12.64 12.82
C THR A 505 3.82 -13.91 12.23
N GLY A 506 4.79 -13.77 11.34
CA GLY A 506 5.65 -14.89 10.93
C GLY A 506 6.90 -14.94 11.81
N ARG A 507 7.38 -16.15 12.08
CA ARG A 507 8.82 -16.36 12.23
C ARG A 507 9.29 -16.99 10.93
N ALA A 508 10.21 -16.34 10.23
CA ALA A 508 11.06 -17.08 9.30
C ALA A 508 11.77 -18.15 10.13
N THR A 509 11.66 -19.43 9.77
CA THR A 509 12.49 -20.47 10.37
C THR A 509 13.90 -20.37 9.79
N ALA A 510 14.89 -20.96 10.48
CA ALA A 510 16.19 -21.15 9.85
C ALA A 510 16.01 -21.96 8.56
N GLN A 511 16.71 -21.57 7.49
CA GLN A 511 16.62 -22.26 6.20
C GLN A 511 16.81 -23.76 6.41
N ASP A 512 15.96 -24.55 5.76
CA ASP A 512 16.22 -25.98 5.67
C ASP A 512 17.41 -26.25 4.73
N ARG A 513 17.81 -27.51 4.56
CA ARG A 513 18.93 -27.88 3.69
C ARG A 513 18.67 -27.66 2.19
N SER A 514 17.53 -27.10 1.80
CA SER A 514 17.17 -26.75 0.42
C SER A 514 17.22 -25.25 0.12
N GLY A 515 17.72 -24.42 1.06
CA GLY A 515 17.84 -22.96 0.92
C GLY A 515 16.52 -22.20 1.15
N ARG A 516 15.39 -22.91 1.22
CA ARG A 516 14.06 -22.29 1.39
C ARG A 516 13.87 -21.78 2.80
N SER A 517 13.52 -20.50 2.93
CA SER A 517 13.01 -19.91 4.17
C SER A 517 11.50 -20.15 4.26
N GLU A 518 11.08 -21.04 5.16
CA GLU A 518 9.65 -21.21 5.46
C GLU A 518 9.18 -20.13 6.45
N LEU A 519 8.03 -19.53 6.16
CA LEU A 519 7.31 -18.66 7.09
C LEU A 519 6.30 -19.51 7.88
N ALA A 520 6.71 -19.98 9.05
CA ALA A 520 5.80 -20.62 9.99
C ALA A 520 4.83 -19.56 10.56
N ALA A 521 3.62 -19.51 9.99
CA ALA A 521 2.53 -18.69 10.49
C ALA A 521 1.99 -19.33 11.78
N HIS A 522 2.38 -18.78 12.93
CA HIS A 522 1.81 -19.17 14.21
C HIS A 522 0.58 -18.29 14.49
N PRO A 523 -0.66 -18.83 14.55
CA PRO A 523 -1.71 -18.16 15.29
C PRO A 523 -1.24 -17.96 16.73
N VAL A 524 -1.56 -16.83 17.34
CA VAL A 524 -1.11 -16.50 18.71
C VAL A 524 -1.66 -17.57 19.66
N ALA A 525 -0.76 -18.40 20.19
CA ALA A 525 -1.10 -19.38 21.20
C ALA A 525 -1.14 -18.70 22.57
N PRO A 526 -2.17 -18.94 23.40
CA PRO A 526 -2.32 -18.25 24.67
C PRO A 526 -1.16 -18.56 25.62
N ASP A 527 -0.61 -17.51 26.24
CA ASP A 527 0.46 -17.57 27.24
C ASP A 527 -0.02 -18.42 28.44
N ALA A 528 0.39 -19.70 28.47
CA ALA A 528 -0.04 -20.70 29.44
C ALA A 528 0.55 -20.44 30.84
N ARG A 529 0.07 -19.38 31.48
CA ARG A 529 0.39 -19.05 32.87
C ARG A 529 -0.08 -20.18 33.76
N ARG A 530 0.88 -20.76 34.49
CA ARG A 530 0.68 -21.86 35.45
C ARG A 530 -0.49 -21.57 36.39
N CYS A 531 -1.65 -22.15 36.10
CA CYS A 531 -2.71 -22.30 37.08
C CYS A 531 -2.30 -23.40 38.07
N ARG A 532 -1.46 -23.03 39.05
CA ARG A 532 -1.26 -23.84 40.26
C ARG A 532 -2.49 -23.64 41.13
N ASP A 533 -3.50 -24.49 40.96
CA ASP A 533 -4.52 -24.65 41.99
C ASP A 533 -4.46 -26.05 42.62
N ARG A 534 -4.67 -26.08 43.93
CA ARG A 534 -4.64 -27.28 44.77
C ARG A 534 -6.06 -27.82 44.89
N ARG A 535 -6.31 -29.08 44.50
CA ARG A 535 -7.35 -29.90 45.14
C ARG A 535 -7.04 -31.39 45.06
N ARG A 536 -7.46 -32.12 46.10
CA ARG A 536 -7.12 -33.53 46.39
C ARG A 536 -8.24 -34.47 45.92
N GLY A 537 -7.86 -35.66 45.42
CA GLY A 537 -8.68 -36.89 45.41
C GLY A 537 -9.85 -36.91 44.42
N ARG A 538 -10.20 -38.01 43.73
CA ARG A 538 -10.01 -39.44 44.01
C ARG A 538 -9.83 -40.24 42.69
N ARG A 539 -9.45 -41.52 42.80
CA ARG A 539 -9.45 -42.51 41.71
C ARG A 539 -10.88 -42.95 41.37
N THR A 540 -11.15 -43.26 40.09
CA THR A 540 -11.87 -44.49 39.64
C THR A 540 -11.88 -44.62 38.12
N GLY A 541 -11.82 -45.88 37.64
CA GLY A 541 -12.63 -46.33 36.49
C GLY A 541 -12.08 -46.11 35.08
N ALA A 542 -11.54 -47.17 34.48
CA ALA A 542 -11.32 -47.24 33.03
C ALA A 542 -12.55 -47.83 32.31
N ALA A 543 -12.86 -47.35 31.11
CA ALA A 543 -13.71 -48.04 30.15
C ALA A 543 -13.19 -47.80 28.72
N ARG A 544 -13.16 -48.85 27.90
CA ARG A 544 -12.74 -48.82 26.49
C ARG A 544 -13.97 -48.63 25.59
N CYS A 545 -13.83 -48.00 24.43
CA CYS A 545 -13.70 -48.76 23.16
C CYS A 545 -13.41 -47.89 21.93
N ARG A 546 -12.96 -48.58 20.86
CA ARG A 546 -12.55 -48.03 19.56
C ARG A 546 -13.71 -48.03 18.57
N GLN A 547 -13.73 -47.04 17.68
CA GLN A 547 -14.13 -47.05 16.26
C GLN A 547 -13.68 -45.67 15.70
N GLY A 548 -13.27 -45.46 14.46
CA GLY A 548 -13.05 -46.33 13.31
C GLY A 548 -12.95 -45.45 12.03
N GLY A 549 -12.22 -45.88 11.00
CA GLY A 549 -12.20 -45.22 9.68
C GLY A 549 -11.00 -44.29 9.41
N GLY A 550 -10.36 -44.49 8.27
CA GLY A 550 -9.27 -43.64 7.77
C GLY A 550 -9.40 -43.36 6.27
N ARG A 551 -8.59 -42.40 5.80
CA ARG A 551 -8.17 -42.09 4.42
C ARG A 551 -9.02 -42.60 3.24
N ALA A 552 -9.36 -41.68 2.34
CA ALA A 552 -9.41 -41.96 0.90
C ALA A 552 -8.78 -40.81 0.09
N LEU A 553 -7.58 -41.07 -0.46
CA LEU A 553 -7.09 -40.40 -1.67
C LEU A 553 -7.23 -41.41 -2.81
N HIS A 554 -7.94 -41.01 -3.87
CA HIS A 554 -7.99 -41.68 -5.17
C HIS A 554 -7.73 -40.60 -6.24
N GLY A 555 -7.00 -40.86 -7.32
CA GLY A 555 -6.26 -42.06 -7.71
C GLY A 555 -5.93 -42.08 -9.20
N GLN A 556 -5.22 -43.12 -9.66
CA GLN A 556 -4.84 -43.45 -11.06
C GLN A 556 -3.52 -42.86 -11.60
N ARG A 557 -2.68 -43.61 -12.37
CA ARG A 557 -2.45 -45.09 -12.47
C ARG A 557 -1.16 -45.37 -13.28
N GLY A 558 -0.38 -46.38 -12.90
CA GLY A 558 0.67 -47.02 -13.74
C GLY A 558 1.98 -46.22 -13.91
N TYR A 559 3.15 -46.81 -14.15
CA TYR A 559 3.52 -48.24 -14.33
C TYR A 559 4.91 -48.54 -13.69
N ARG A 560 5.21 -49.81 -13.40
CA ARG A 560 6.57 -50.29 -13.00
C ARG A 560 7.54 -50.14 -14.21
N ARG A 561 8.87 -50.13 -14.10
CA ARG A 561 9.77 -51.09 -13.42
C ARG A 561 11.24 -50.60 -13.53
N GLY A 562 12.15 -51.02 -12.64
CA GLY A 562 13.60 -50.92 -12.90
C GLY A 562 14.48 -50.50 -11.71
N ARG A 563 14.84 -51.44 -10.83
CA ARG A 563 16.06 -51.31 -10.02
C ARG A 563 17.26 -51.68 -10.91
N LEU A 564 18.37 -50.97 -10.75
CA LEU A 564 19.71 -51.59 -10.67
C LEU A 564 20.59 -50.72 -9.75
N ALA A 565 21.68 -51.29 -9.25
CA ALA A 565 22.32 -50.82 -8.02
C ALA A 565 23.80 -50.45 -8.19
N GLY A 566 24.29 -49.62 -7.26
CA GLY A 566 25.65 -49.71 -6.74
C GLY A 566 26.75 -48.93 -7.46
N GLY A 567 27.85 -48.73 -6.72
CA GLY A 567 29.11 -48.17 -7.23
C GLY A 567 29.26 -46.67 -7.00
N GLY A 568 30.06 -46.28 -6.01
CA GLY A 568 30.60 -44.92 -5.92
C GLY A 568 32.07 -44.90 -6.37
N HIS A 569 32.64 -43.72 -6.63
CA HIS A 569 33.98 -43.36 -6.17
C HIS A 569 34.33 -41.87 -6.39
N ALA A 570 35.09 -41.36 -5.41
CA ALA A 570 36.07 -40.27 -5.42
C ALA A 570 36.25 -39.34 -6.65
N ILE A 571 36.04 -38.04 -6.39
CA ILE A 571 37.04 -36.93 -6.49
C ILE A 571 38.19 -37.10 -7.50
N ARG A 572 38.33 -36.13 -8.41
CA ARG A 572 39.64 -35.56 -8.81
C ARG A 572 39.53 -34.12 -9.34
N HIS A 573 40.44 -33.26 -8.90
CA HIS A 573 40.70 -31.93 -9.48
C HIS A 573 41.49 -32.05 -10.79
N ALA A 574 41.29 -31.09 -11.70
CA ALA A 574 42.30 -30.62 -12.66
C ALA A 574 41.99 -29.15 -13.05
N ALA A 575 43.02 -28.40 -13.45
CA ALA A 575 42.95 -26.95 -13.71
C ALA A 575 43.60 -26.58 -15.05
N GLY A 576 43.35 -25.34 -15.51
CA GLY A 576 43.93 -24.77 -16.74
C GLY A 576 43.12 -25.07 -18.01
N ALA A 577 43.14 -24.24 -19.07
CA ALA A 577 43.91 -23.01 -19.29
C ALA A 577 43.10 -21.99 -20.13
N ALA A 578 43.67 -20.81 -20.40
CA ALA A 578 42.96 -19.67 -20.97
C ALA A 578 43.35 -19.33 -22.43
N LEU A 579 42.39 -18.68 -23.14
CA LEU A 579 42.58 -17.81 -24.33
C LEU A 579 43.00 -18.50 -25.66
N PRO A 580 42.85 -17.83 -26.84
CA PRO A 580 42.42 -16.44 -27.07
C PRO A 580 41.21 -16.24 -28.01
N ALA A 581 40.74 -14.98 -28.06
CA ALA A 581 39.68 -14.50 -28.95
C ALA A 581 40.09 -14.44 -30.44
N ARG A 582 39.10 -14.47 -31.34
CA ARG A 582 39.25 -14.06 -32.74
C ARG A 582 38.17 -13.07 -33.16
N SER A 583 38.62 -12.03 -33.86
CA SER A 583 37.83 -10.93 -34.41
C SER A 583 37.06 -11.32 -35.68
N LEU A 584 35.85 -10.79 -35.85
CA LEU A 584 35.21 -10.64 -37.16
C LEU A 584 34.71 -9.20 -37.33
N ARG A 585 35.15 -8.54 -38.42
CA ARG A 585 34.64 -7.24 -38.88
C ARG A 585 33.50 -7.46 -39.89
N PRO A 586 32.60 -6.48 -40.08
CA PRO A 586 31.41 -6.65 -40.91
C PRO A 586 31.74 -6.56 -42.42
N GLN A 587 30.90 -7.21 -43.24
CA GLN A 587 30.89 -7.01 -44.69
C GLN A 587 29.83 -5.98 -45.08
N THR A 588 30.22 -5.05 -45.95
CA THR A 588 29.35 -4.09 -46.63
C THR A 588 28.86 -4.65 -47.95
N ALA A 589 27.57 -4.47 -48.25
CA ALA A 589 27.04 -4.48 -49.62
C ALA A 589 26.23 -3.19 -49.81
N GLY A 590 26.53 -2.43 -50.87
CA GLY A 590 25.90 -1.13 -51.14
C GLY A 590 25.01 -1.14 -52.37
N LEU A 591 24.19 -0.10 -52.51
CA LEU A 591 23.47 0.23 -53.74
C LEU A 591 23.50 1.75 -53.95
N ARG A 592 23.69 2.18 -55.21
CA ARG A 592 23.95 3.58 -55.59
C ARG A 592 22.69 4.32 -56.03
N THR A 593 22.46 5.47 -55.40
CA THR A 593 21.98 6.77 -55.93
C THR A 593 21.39 6.88 -57.35
N LEU A 594 20.16 7.41 -57.41
CA LEU A 594 19.63 8.51 -58.26
C LEU A 594 18.33 9.04 -57.56
N GLY A 595 17.83 10.27 -57.74
CA GLY A 595 18.40 11.49 -58.33
C GLY A 595 17.34 12.58 -58.59
N THR A 596 17.49 13.81 -58.01
CA THR A 596 16.66 15.04 -58.23
C THR A 596 15.19 15.01 -57.72
N GLY A 597 14.55 16.09 -57.23
CA GLY A 597 15.01 17.43 -56.80
C GLY A 597 13.87 18.40 -56.38
N TRP A 598 14.15 19.32 -55.43
CA TRP A 598 13.47 20.62 -55.11
C TRP A 598 12.00 20.64 -54.58
N PRO A 599 11.51 21.74 -53.95
CA PRO A 599 12.17 22.94 -53.40
C PRO A 599 11.85 23.25 -51.90
N ALA A 600 12.44 24.32 -51.36
CA ALA A 600 12.24 24.79 -49.98
C ALA A 600 11.12 25.86 -49.85
N VAL A 601 10.51 25.95 -48.65
CA VAL A 601 9.65 27.08 -48.23
C VAL A 601 10.10 27.61 -46.85
N ARG A 602 10.11 28.93 -46.69
CA ARG A 602 10.47 29.68 -45.46
C ARG A 602 9.23 30.29 -44.79
N ALA A 603 9.43 30.77 -43.56
CA ALA A 603 8.56 31.61 -42.72
C ALA A 603 7.59 30.86 -41.78
N GLY A 604 7.39 31.28 -40.52
CA GLY A 604 8.06 32.39 -39.81
C GLY A 604 7.76 32.42 -38.30
N LEU A 605 8.70 32.95 -37.50
CA LEU A 605 8.59 33.11 -36.04
C LEU A 605 8.03 34.50 -35.67
N PRO A 606 7.07 34.61 -34.73
CA PRO A 606 6.76 35.86 -34.05
C PRO A 606 7.76 36.18 -32.93
N ARG A 607 8.03 37.47 -32.72
CA ARG A 607 9.02 37.98 -31.76
C ARG A 607 8.50 38.07 -30.32
N VAL A 608 9.41 37.88 -29.37
CA VAL A 608 9.28 38.33 -27.98
C VAL A 608 9.14 39.87 -27.94
N ARG A 609 8.24 40.38 -27.09
CA ARG A 609 8.27 41.77 -26.60
C ARG A 609 8.38 41.76 -25.07
N ALA A 610 9.49 42.28 -24.57
CA ALA A 610 9.63 42.60 -23.15
C ALA A 610 8.98 43.96 -22.86
N VAL A 611 8.31 44.07 -21.71
CA VAL A 611 7.91 45.35 -21.12
C VAL A 611 8.46 45.36 -19.70
N ARG A 612 9.15 46.45 -19.31
CA ARG A 612 9.66 46.65 -17.95
C ARG A 612 9.36 48.08 -17.51
N ARG A 613 8.77 48.18 -16.32
CA ARG A 613 8.74 49.35 -15.40
C ARG A 613 8.04 50.61 -15.89
N HIS A 614 6.97 50.97 -15.19
CA HIS A 614 7.18 51.83 -14.02
C HIS A 614 6.98 51.01 -12.74
#